data_AF-A0A133SGL6-F1
#
_entry.id   AF-A0A133SGL6-F1
#
_cell.length_a   1.000
_cell.length_b   1.000
_cell.length_c   1.000
_cell.angle_alpha   90.00
_cell.angle_beta   90.00
_cell.angle_gamma   90.00
#
_symmetry.space_group_name_H-M   'P 1'
#
loop_
_entity.id
_entity.type
_entity.pdbx_description
1 polymer ?
#
loop_
_entity_poly.entity_id
_entity_poly.type
_entity_poly.pdbx_seq_one_letter_code
_entity_poly.pdbx_strand_id
1 'polypeptide(L)'
;MQVDRCFLKEELIIMAKEHFERTKPHVNIGTIGHVDHGKTTLTAAITKVLAEKGYAKFEDYADIDKAPEERERGITINTAHVEYETDKRHYAHVDCPG
;
A
#
# COMPACT_ATOMS: atom_id res chain seq x y z
N MET A 1 -3.12 -8.11 49.75
CA MET A 1 -2.79 -7.09 48.73
C MET A 1 -2.37 -7.80 47.45
N GLN A 2 -3.34 -8.24 46.65
CA GLN A 2 -3.11 -8.84 45.34
C GLN A 2 -4.18 -8.30 44.40
N VAL A 3 -4.11 -7.00 44.19
CA VAL A 3 -4.96 -6.27 43.24
C VAL A 3 -3.98 -5.55 42.33
N ASP A 4 -4.32 -5.45 41.04
CA ASP A 4 -3.73 -4.51 40.08
C ASP A 4 -2.44 -4.92 39.36
N ARG A 5 -2.40 -6.15 38.81
CA ARG A 5 -1.44 -6.47 37.72
C ARG A 5 -2.09 -6.99 36.42
N CYS A 6 -3.38 -7.33 36.46
CA CYS A 6 -4.16 -7.75 35.30
C CYS A 6 -4.81 -6.53 34.60
N PHE A 7 -5.31 -5.56 35.38
CA PHE A 7 -6.05 -4.40 34.89
C PHE A 7 -5.20 -3.45 34.02
N LEU A 8 -3.91 -3.32 34.32
CA LEU A 8 -2.98 -2.47 33.55
C LEU A 8 -2.59 -3.03 32.18
N LYS A 9 -2.89 -4.30 31.87
CA LYS A 9 -2.58 -4.88 30.55
C LYS A 9 -3.68 -4.62 29.52
N GLU A 10 -4.92 -4.42 29.93
CA GLU A 10 -6.04 -4.17 29.01
C GLU A 10 -6.06 -2.73 28.50
N GLU A 11 -5.74 -1.72 29.32
CA GLU A 11 -5.68 -0.32 28.88
C GLU A 11 -4.56 -0.07 27.84
N LEU A 12 -3.46 -0.82 27.89
CA LEU A 12 -2.34 -0.66 26.95
C LEU A 12 -2.68 -1.14 25.53
N ILE A 13 -3.66 -2.04 25.37
CA ILE A 13 -4.05 -2.61 24.08
C ILE A 13 -4.92 -1.65 23.27
N ILE A 14 -5.54 -0.65 23.93
CA ILE A 14 -6.45 0.32 23.29
C ILE A 14 -5.65 1.41 22.52
N MET A 15 -4.33 1.52 22.72
CA MET A 15 -3.50 2.62 22.23
C MET A 15 -2.91 2.53 20.81
N ALA A 16 -3.13 1.50 19.97
CA ALA A 16 -2.25 1.39 18.79
C ALA A 16 -2.81 0.77 17.49
N LYS A 17 -4.10 0.94 17.19
CA LYS A 17 -4.48 1.09 15.77
C LYS A 17 -4.76 2.56 15.56
N GLU A 18 -3.77 3.29 15.03
CA GLU A 18 -3.98 4.66 14.57
C GLU A 18 -5.28 4.72 13.78
N HIS A 19 -6.23 5.49 14.30
CA HIS A 19 -7.49 5.72 13.63
C HIS A 19 -7.15 6.59 12.42
N PHE A 20 -6.93 5.96 11.26
CA PHE A 20 -6.55 6.67 10.05
C PHE A 20 -7.65 7.67 9.70
N GLU A 21 -7.41 8.95 9.98
CA GLU A 21 -8.34 10.02 9.69
C GLU A 21 -8.38 10.22 8.17
N ARG A 22 -9.46 9.71 7.55
CA ARG A 22 -9.74 9.94 6.13
C ARG A 22 -10.20 11.38 5.92
N THR A 23 -9.24 12.31 5.88
CA THR A 23 -9.50 13.73 5.62
C THR A 23 -9.88 14.00 4.16
N LYS A 24 -9.47 13.10 3.26
CA LYS A 24 -9.69 13.21 1.81
C LYS A 24 -10.64 12.11 1.30
N PRO A 25 -11.42 12.36 0.23
CA PRO A 25 -12.22 11.33 -0.44
C PRO A 25 -11.34 10.14 -0.87
N HIS A 26 -11.73 8.95 -0.43
CA HIS A 26 -11.03 7.70 -0.72
C HIS A 26 -11.53 7.08 -2.03
N VAL A 27 -10.62 6.72 -2.93
CA VAL A 27 -10.96 6.07 -4.20
C VAL A 27 -10.12 4.80 -4.37
N ASN A 28 -10.79 3.68 -4.65
CA ASN A 28 -10.13 2.45 -5.07
C ASN A 28 -9.94 2.50 -6.59
N ILE A 29 -8.72 2.30 -7.04
CA ILE A 29 -8.35 2.25 -8.46
C ILE A 29 -7.50 1.00 -8.70
N GLY A 30 -7.34 0.60 -9.96
CA GLY A 30 -6.43 -0.48 -10.29
C GLY A 30 -5.99 -0.45 -11.73
N THR A 31 -4.81 -1.01 -11.98
CA THR A 31 -4.24 -1.12 -13.31
C THR A 31 -4.57 -2.50 -13.89
N ILE A 32 -5.30 -2.50 -15.01
CA ILE A 32 -5.72 -3.70 -15.74
C ILE A 32 -5.26 -3.61 -17.19
N GLY A 33 -5.06 -4.76 -17.85
CA GLY A 33 -4.57 -4.81 -19.23
C GLY A 33 -3.83 -6.10 -19.55
N HIS A 34 -3.43 -6.26 -20.82
CA HIS A 34 -2.72 -7.44 -21.30
C HIS A 34 -1.33 -7.60 -20.66
N VAL A 35 -0.77 -8.82 -20.76
CA VAL A 35 0.60 -9.12 -20.35
C VAL A 35 1.58 -8.21 -21.12
N ASP A 36 2.69 -7.82 -20.48
CA ASP A 36 3.74 -6.94 -21.03
C ASP A 36 3.36 -5.49 -21.37
N HIS A 37 2.15 -5.04 -21.00
CA HIS A 37 1.76 -3.63 -21.17
C HIS A 37 2.32 -2.68 -20.10
N GLY A 38 3.20 -3.17 -19.21
CA GLY A 38 3.87 -2.33 -18.21
C GLY A 38 2.97 -1.84 -17.07
N LYS A 39 1.96 -2.63 -16.68
CA LYS A 39 1.04 -2.30 -15.57
C LYS A 39 1.80 -2.00 -14.26
N THR A 40 2.65 -2.92 -13.85
CA THR A 40 3.48 -2.80 -12.66
C THR A 40 4.51 -1.68 -12.76
N THR A 41 5.09 -1.48 -13.95
CA THR A 41 6.02 -0.37 -14.21
C THR A 41 5.33 0.99 -14.06
N LEU A 42 4.08 1.11 -14.52
CA LEU A 42 3.28 2.32 -14.33
C LEU A 42 2.98 2.56 -12.85
N THR A 43 2.61 1.51 -12.11
CA THR A 43 2.36 1.60 -10.67
C THR A 43 3.60 2.11 -9.90
N ALA A 44 4.78 1.57 -10.19
CA ALA A 44 6.05 2.03 -9.61
C ALA A 44 6.41 3.48 -10.02
N ALA A 45 6.09 3.88 -11.25
CA ALA A 45 6.34 5.26 -11.69
C ALA A 45 5.42 6.27 -10.96
N ILE A 46 4.16 5.89 -10.69
CA ILE A 46 3.21 6.73 -9.96
C ILE A 46 3.68 6.95 -8.52
N THR A 47 4.08 5.89 -7.80
CA THR A 47 4.60 6.00 -6.43
C THR A 47 5.85 6.88 -6.39
N LYS A 48 6.76 6.75 -7.36
CA LYS A 48 7.95 7.60 -7.48
C LYS A 48 7.63 9.08 -7.59
N VAL A 49 6.79 9.45 -8.54
CA VAL A 49 6.44 10.85 -8.79
C VAL A 49 5.70 11.48 -7.61
N LEU A 50 4.87 10.69 -6.91
CA LEU A 50 4.16 11.17 -5.72
C LEU A 50 5.05 11.24 -4.48
N ALA A 51 6.03 10.34 -4.36
CA ALA A 51 7.03 10.39 -3.30
C ALA A 51 7.95 11.61 -3.43
N GLU A 52 8.36 11.97 -4.65
CA GLU A 52 9.12 13.21 -4.91
C GLU A 52 8.37 14.48 -4.45
N LYS A 53 7.04 14.42 -4.45
CA LYS A 53 6.17 15.51 -4.00
C LYS A 53 5.80 15.40 -2.51
N GLY A 54 6.21 14.34 -1.81
CA GLY A 54 5.91 14.11 -0.40
C GLY A 54 4.51 13.54 -0.11
N TYR A 55 3.78 13.07 -1.14
CA TYR A 55 2.40 12.54 -1.00
C TYR A 55 2.33 11.00 -0.96
N ALA A 56 3.47 10.31 -1.04
CA ALA A 56 3.53 8.86 -0.96
C ALA A 56 4.85 8.40 -0.36
N LYS A 57 4.88 7.18 0.17
CA LYS A 57 6.14 6.46 0.36
C LYS A 57 6.54 5.88 -0.99
N PHE A 58 7.81 6.07 -1.36
CA PHE A 58 8.33 5.44 -2.55
C PHE A 58 8.36 3.92 -2.35
N GLU A 59 7.67 3.20 -3.22
CA GLU A 59 7.80 1.75 -3.35
C GLU A 59 8.46 1.48 -4.70
N ASP A 60 9.61 0.82 -4.69
CA ASP A 60 10.32 0.46 -5.91
C ASP A 60 9.59 -0.70 -6.61
N TYR A 61 9.83 -0.86 -7.91
CA TYR A 61 9.33 -1.97 -8.71
C TYR A 61 9.56 -3.33 -8.03
N ALA A 62 10.76 -3.50 -7.45
CA ALA A 62 11.13 -4.70 -6.71
C ALA A 62 10.27 -4.89 -5.45
N ASP A 63 9.81 -3.81 -4.81
CA ASP A 63 9.00 -3.89 -3.60
C ASP A 63 7.52 -4.18 -3.90
N ILE A 64 7.08 -3.98 -5.14
CA ILE A 64 5.73 -4.33 -5.62
C ILE A 64 5.69 -5.83 -6.00
N ASP A 65 6.69 -6.30 -6.76
CA ASP A 65 6.89 -7.72 -7.09
C ASP A 65 7.65 -8.43 -5.95
N LYS A 66 6.93 -8.71 -4.86
CA LYS A 66 7.49 -9.26 -3.61
C LYS A 66 7.85 -10.74 -3.72
N ALA A 67 7.20 -11.51 -4.60
CA ALA A 67 7.47 -12.94 -4.67
C ALA A 67 8.75 -13.21 -5.47
N PRO A 68 9.65 -14.08 -4.98
CA PRO A 68 10.85 -14.46 -5.72
C PRO A 68 10.52 -15.08 -7.09
N GLU A 69 9.39 -15.79 -7.19
CA GLU A 69 8.89 -16.36 -8.45
C GLU A 69 8.41 -15.29 -9.46
N GLU A 70 7.89 -14.14 -8.98
CA GLU A 70 7.48 -13.01 -9.83
C GLU A 70 8.70 -12.31 -10.43
N ARG A 71 9.74 -12.09 -9.62
CA ARG A 71 10.99 -11.46 -10.07
C ARG A 71 11.76 -12.33 -11.08
N GLU A 72 11.75 -13.65 -10.90
CA GLU A 72 12.41 -14.58 -11.83
C GLU A 72 11.66 -14.71 -13.16
N ARG A 73 10.33 -14.56 -13.16
CA ARG A 73 9.50 -14.68 -14.36
C ARG A 73 9.17 -13.36 -15.03
N GLY A 74 9.40 -12.23 -14.37
CA GLY A 74 9.10 -10.89 -14.90
C GLY A 74 7.60 -10.63 -15.11
N ILE A 75 6.74 -11.37 -14.39
CA ILE A 75 5.28 -11.24 -14.46
C ILE A 75 4.71 -11.10 -13.05
N THR A 76 3.67 -10.26 -12.93
CA THR A 76 2.87 -10.11 -11.72
C THR A 76 2.03 -11.37 -11.53
N ILE A 77 2.18 -12.07 -10.41
CA ILE A 77 1.41 -13.29 -10.10
C ILE A 77 0.35 -12.97 -9.04
N ASN A 78 0.70 -12.15 -8.06
CA ASN A 78 -0.17 -11.71 -6.99
C ASN A 78 -0.59 -10.26 -7.18
N THR A 79 -1.82 -9.95 -6.78
CA THR A 79 -2.33 -8.59 -6.78
C THR A 79 -1.56 -7.74 -5.77
N ALA A 80 -0.90 -6.67 -6.22
CA ALA A 80 -0.21 -5.74 -5.33
C ALA A 80 -1.14 -4.59 -4.92
N HIS A 81 -1.12 -4.24 -3.64
CA HIS A 81 -1.84 -3.10 -3.09
C HIS A 81 -0.85 -1.99 -2.74
N VAL A 82 -1.05 -0.82 -3.34
CA VAL A 82 -0.20 0.36 -3.16
C VAL A 82 -1.08 1.53 -2.76
N GLU A 83 -0.68 2.27 -1.72
CA GLU A 83 -1.43 3.44 -1.24
C GLU A 83 -0.66 4.72 -1.54
N TYR A 84 -1.36 5.72 -2.07
CA TYR A 84 -0.81 7.05 -2.28
C TYR A 84 -1.91 8.10 -2.24
N GLU A 85 -1.53 9.34 -1.99
CA GLU A 85 -2.47 10.46 -1.99
C GLU A 85 -2.06 11.56 -2.97
N THR A 86 -2.99 12.48 -3.15
CA THR A 86 -2.79 13.73 -3.88
C THR A 86 -3.40 14.86 -3.06
N ASP A 87 -3.32 16.10 -3.55
CA ASP A 87 -3.99 17.24 -2.93
C ASP A 87 -5.50 17.04 -2.74
N LYS A 88 -6.14 16.27 -3.64
CA LYS A 88 -7.60 16.18 -3.71
C LYS A 88 -8.17 14.91 -3.11
N ARG A 89 -7.43 13.79 -3.14
CA ARG A 89 -7.97 12.44 -2.87
C ARG A 89 -6.91 11.50 -2.32
N HIS A 90 -7.36 10.51 -1.57
CA HIS A 90 -6.59 9.33 -1.19
C HIS A 90 -6.90 8.18 -2.15
N TYR A 91 -5.88 7.46 -2.58
CA TYR A 91 -6.02 6.36 -3.53
C TYR A 91 -5.47 5.06 -2.94
N ALA A 92 -6.28 4.00 -3.03
CA ALA A 92 -5.80 2.64 -2.90
C ALA A 92 -5.72 2.05 -4.31
N HIS A 93 -4.51 1.77 -4.77
CA HIS A 93 -4.20 1.26 -6.09
C HIS A 93 -3.99 -0.25 -6.05
N VAL A 94 -4.72 -0.98 -6.88
CA VAL A 94 -4.62 -2.42 -7.04
C VAL A 94 -3.95 -2.74 -8.37
N ASP A 95 -2.72 -3.26 -8.36
CA ASP A 95 -2.05 -3.75 -9.56
C ASP A 95 -2.48 -5.20 -9.82
N CYS A 96 -3.18 -5.43 -10.92
CA CYS A 96 -3.73 -6.74 -11.26
C CYS A 96 -2.82 -7.50 -12.22
N PRO A 97 -2.67 -8.83 -12.06
CA PRO A 97 -1.98 -9.67 -13.03
C PRO A 97 -2.71 -9.64 -14.40
N GLY A 98 -1.93 -9.81 -15.48
CA GLY A 98 -2.40 -9.83 -16.87
C GLY A 98 -2.67 -11.21 -17.42
#